data_AF-A0A3C1A2A0-F1
#
_entry.id   AF-A0A3C1A2A0-F1
#
_cell.length_a   1.000
_cell.length_b   1.000
_cell.length_c   1.000
_cell.angle_alpha   90.00
_cell.angle_beta   90.00
_cell.angle_gamma   90.00
#
_symmetry.space_group_name_H-M   'P 1'
#
loop_
_entity.id
_entity.type
_entity.pdbx_description
1 polymer ?
#
loop_
_entity_poly.entity_id
_entity_poly.type
_entity_poly.pdbx_seq_one_letter_code
_entity_poly.pdbx_strand_id
1 'polypeptide(L)'
;MLSSRYPILAFCSSQCNEPKVEKETLLTEDQIDLTRQKKAKEYARLRHRLLLANLALGGIYLLAFLRGPSQALKAWSLHLTSHPFLALALYFWAWALIYGVLLFPLEYYGGFVLPHRYGLSTQTHKGWGLDRAKSLFLGLLLGTLILEVIYYLLRAYPSLWWLIASLFILLLTTLLTNLAPLLILPLFFRLTPLPEGEIAKRLTDLAERAGTKVRGVFTIDLSSKTRAANAALIGLGNTRRIVLGDTLYEGYTPDEIETILAHELGHHAHGDMARGIILQSALTLFGFYLTHRALNWGVPLLGLKPHDIAALPLFALTMGAFLVITTPLANLYSRSREWAADRYALELTRHPEAFISVMAKLANQNLAEVEPEPWVEFLLYSHPAIGKRIKQGKEFKRALSVRRPPYSRHGNYQKYLNPNPLQQYLIRRFHQRVGELVRETGAIRILDAGCGEGFTIERLDSTFSIQGVDNELSSLLEARERNPHSDFYLGDIRDLPLASQAFPLILCLEVLEHLPDPHPALEELRRVTSRYCLISAPHEPFFRLANLLRGKNLRAWGNDPEHIHNWTAGEFIRLLEGYFEIEKVVYPFPWVIALCRQA
;
A
#
# COMPACT_ATOMS: atom_id res chain seq x y z
N MET A 1 59.43 -26.96 20.51
CA MET A 1 59.14 -28.19 19.74
C MET A 1 57.63 -28.33 19.64
N LEU A 2 57.11 -28.42 18.40
CA LEU A 2 55.74 -28.80 17.95
C LEU A 2 54.58 -27.87 18.40
N SER A 3 54.07 -26.94 17.57
CA SER A 3 53.05 -27.08 16.47
C SER A 3 51.68 -27.60 16.99
N SER A 4 50.49 -27.07 16.69
CA SER A 4 49.95 -26.59 15.39
C SER A 4 48.55 -25.94 15.57
N ARG A 5 48.23 -24.86 14.82
CA ARG A 5 47.16 -24.71 13.78
C ARG A 5 45.76 -24.29 14.24
N TYR A 6 45.30 -23.10 13.82
CA TYR A 6 44.28 -22.86 12.77
C TYR A 6 44.36 -21.37 12.30
N PRO A 7 44.02 -21.03 11.04
CA PRO A 7 44.59 -19.87 10.34
C PRO A 7 43.72 -18.60 10.37
N ILE A 8 44.39 -17.45 10.49
CA ILE A 8 43.89 -16.12 10.20
C ILE A 8 43.92 -15.93 8.67
N LEU A 9 42.76 -15.76 8.04
CA LEU A 9 42.67 -15.31 6.65
C LEU A 9 42.56 -13.78 6.64
N ALA A 10 43.72 -13.12 6.55
CA ALA A 10 43.81 -11.71 6.18
C ALA A 10 43.70 -11.62 4.64
N PHE A 11 42.66 -10.95 4.13
CA PHE A 11 42.59 -10.59 2.72
C PHE A 11 43.06 -9.15 2.50
N CYS A 12 43.92 -9.03 1.50
CA CYS A 12 44.76 -7.89 1.17
C CYS A 12 43.96 -6.66 0.69
N SER A 13 44.44 -5.48 1.10
CA SER A 13 43.97 -4.17 0.66
C SER A 13 44.44 -3.85 -0.76
N SER A 14 43.50 -3.65 -1.69
CA SER A 14 43.78 -2.99 -2.97
C SER A 14 42.66 -2.04 -3.36
N GLN A 15 42.97 -0.75 -3.25
CA GLN A 15 42.47 0.38 -4.05
C GLN A 15 40.98 0.39 -4.44
N CYS A 16 40.17 1.11 -3.66
CA CYS A 16 38.87 1.61 -4.12
C CYS A 16 39.06 2.96 -4.81
N ASN A 17 38.99 2.97 -6.15
CA ASN A 17 38.62 4.16 -6.90
C ASN A 17 37.13 4.45 -6.64
N GLU A 18 36.80 5.70 -6.29
CA GLU A 18 35.41 6.17 -6.21
C GLU A 18 34.73 6.07 -7.59
N PRO A 19 33.58 5.39 -7.73
CA PRO A 19 32.76 5.55 -8.92
C PRO A 19 31.95 6.84 -8.80
N LYS A 20 32.10 7.69 -9.82
CA LYS A 20 31.22 8.83 -10.09
C LYS A 20 29.76 8.37 -10.09
N VAL A 21 28.90 9.16 -9.45
CA VAL A 21 27.45 8.99 -9.44
C VAL A 21 26.90 9.19 -10.86
N GLU A 22 26.91 8.15 -11.68
CA GLU A 22 26.03 8.03 -12.83
C GLU A 22 24.64 7.62 -12.35
N LYS A 23 23.59 8.17 -12.96
CA LYS A 23 22.19 7.82 -12.71
C LYS A 23 22.00 6.32 -12.99
N GLU A 24 22.09 5.54 -11.93
CA GLU A 24 21.92 4.10 -11.95
C GLU A 24 20.51 3.77 -12.44
N THR A 25 20.45 3.33 -13.69
CA THR A 25 19.23 2.88 -14.35
C THR A 25 18.94 1.48 -13.80
N LEU A 26 18.32 1.42 -12.61
CA LEU A 26 18.07 0.18 -11.87
C LEU A 26 16.88 -0.63 -12.44
N LEU A 27 16.90 -0.90 -13.75
CA LEU A 27 16.02 -1.85 -14.42
C LEU A 27 16.91 -2.95 -14.99
N THR A 28 16.84 -4.15 -14.42
CA THR A 28 17.38 -5.35 -15.05
C THR A 28 16.62 -5.56 -16.35
N GLU A 29 17.27 -5.32 -17.48
CA GLU A 29 16.72 -5.40 -18.84
C GLU A 29 16.19 -6.79 -19.19
N ASP A 30 16.51 -7.83 -18.42
CA ASP A 30 16.27 -9.23 -18.80
C ASP A 30 14.79 -9.70 -18.81
N GLN A 31 13.85 -8.98 -18.18
CA GLN A 31 12.43 -9.40 -18.12
C GLN A 31 11.43 -8.42 -18.78
N ILE A 32 11.80 -7.16 -18.99
CA ILE A 32 10.93 -6.16 -19.62
C ILE A 32 11.27 -6.07 -21.11
N ASP A 33 10.29 -6.39 -21.97
CA ASP A 33 10.49 -6.35 -23.42
C ASP A 33 10.44 -4.89 -23.89
N LEU A 34 11.60 -4.34 -24.26
CA LEU A 34 11.75 -2.96 -24.73
C LEU A 34 10.92 -2.66 -25.99
N THR A 35 10.74 -3.64 -26.88
CA THR A 35 9.91 -3.48 -28.09
C THR A 35 8.43 -3.38 -27.71
N ARG A 36 7.98 -4.20 -26.75
CA ARG A 36 6.62 -4.09 -26.21
C ARG A 36 6.43 -2.82 -25.40
N GLN A 37 7.44 -2.34 -24.68
CA GLN A 37 7.34 -1.06 -23.97
C GLN A 37 7.18 0.13 -24.93
N LYS A 38 7.87 0.14 -26.08
CA LYS A 38 7.60 1.16 -27.13
C LYS A 38 6.14 1.13 -27.58
N LYS A 39 5.58 -0.07 -27.80
CA LYS A 39 4.17 -0.26 -28.13
C LYS A 39 3.25 0.18 -26.98
N ALA A 40 3.59 -0.12 -25.74
CA ALA A 40 2.82 0.28 -24.55
C ALA A 40 2.72 1.82 -24.47
N LYS A 41 3.83 2.54 -24.67
CA LYS A 41 3.84 4.02 -24.70
C LYS A 41 3.01 4.59 -25.85
N GLU A 42 3.05 3.99 -27.04
CA GLU A 42 2.21 4.42 -28.16
C GLU A 42 0.72 4.16 -27.88
N TYR A 43 0.39 2.97 -27.37
CA TYR A 43 -0.95 2.57 -27.00
C TYR A 43 -1.55 3.48 -25.91
N ALA A 44 -0.78 3.76 -24.86
CA ALA A 44 -1.18 4.66 -23.77
C ALA A 44 -1.45 6.08 -24.28
N ARG A 45 -0.56 6.64 -25.11
CA ARG A 45 -0.78 7.97 -25.73
C ARG A 45 -2.06 8.02 -26.55
N LEU A 46 -2.33 6.99 -27.35
CA LEU A 46 -3.58 6.92 -28.14
C LEU A 46 -4.80 6.80 -27.23
N ARG A 47 -4.74 5.99 -26.16
CA ARG A 47 -5.81 5.90 -25.16
C ARG A 47 -6.06 7.22 -24.44
N HIS A 48 -5.03 7.95 -24.04
CA HIS A 48 -5.18 9.26 -23.41
C HIS A 48 -5.81 10.29 -24.36
N ARG A 49 -5.42 10.30 -25.64
CA ARG A 49 -6.06 11.15 -26.66
C ARG A 49 -7.54 10.80 -26.85
N LEU A 50 -7.87 9.52 -26.88
CA LEU A 50 -9.27 9.06 -26.96
C LEU A 50 -10.07 9.45 -25.71
N LEU A 51 -9.48 9.35 -24.52
CA LEU A 51 -10.10 9.80 -23.28
C LEU A 51 -10.43 11.30 -23.36
N LEU A 52 -9.47 12.14 -23.75
CA LEU A 52 -9.68 13.58 -23.90
C LEU A 52 -10.73 13.90 -24.97
N ALA A 53 -10.70 13.22 -26.12
CA ALA A 53 -11.70 13.38 -27.16
C ALA A 53 -13.11 12.99 -26.68
N ASN A 54 -13.24 11.87 -25.96
CA ASN A 54 -14.51 11.44 -25.38
C ASN A 54 -15.05 12.44 -24.36
N LEU A 55 -14.19 12.97 -23.48
CA LEU A 55 -14.58 13.99 -22.49
C LEU A 55 -15.00 15.29 -23.17
N ALA A 56 -14.25 15.75 -24.18
CA ALA A 56 -14.56 16.96 -24.92
C ALA A 56 -15.88 16.83 -25.69
N LEU A 57 -16.05 15.76 -26.48
CA LEU A 57 -17.29 15.52 -27.23
C LEU A 57 -18.48 15.31 -26.30
N GLY A 58 -18.28 14.61 -25.18
CA GLY A 58 -19.32 14.45 -24.16
C GLY A 58 -19.74 15.77 -23.52
N GLY A 59 -18.79 16.63 -23.15
CA GLY A 59 -19.07 17.96 -22.63
C GLY A 59 -19.79 18.84 -23.67
N ILE A 60 -19.32 18.84 -24.92
CA ILE A 60 -19.96 19.55 -26.04
C ILE A 60 -21.39 19.06 -26.25
N TYR A 61 -21.60 17.74 -26.27
CA TYR A 61 -22.91 17.12 -26.40
C TYR A 61 -23.88 17.60 -25.31
N LEU A 62 -23.46 17.54 -24.05
CA LEU A 62 -24.27 17.98 -22.92
C LEU A 62 -24.61 19.47 -23.01
N LEU A 63 -23.61 20.32 -23.29
CA LEU A 63 -23.79 21.77 -23.42
C LEU A 63 -24.68 22.14 -24.62
N ALA A 64 -24.54 21.45 -25.74
CA ALA A 64 -25.37 21.66 -26.93
C ALA A 64 -26.84 21.28 -26.66
N PHE A 65 -27.08 20.18 -25.94
CA PHE A 65 -28.44 19.75 -25.60
C PHE A 65 -29.18 20.73 -24.70
N LEU A 66 -28.46 21.48 -23.86
CA LEU A 66 -29.06 22.53 -23.01
C LEU A 66 -29.60 23.73 -23.80
N ARG A 67 -29.24 23.89 -25.08
CA ARG A 67 -29.66 25.03 -25.93
C ARG A 67 -30.97 24.83 -26.69
N GLY A 68 -31.75 23.80 -26.37
CA GLY A 68 -33.04 23.53 -27.03
C GLY A 68 -33.31 22.08 -27.43
N PRO A 69 -32.32 21.29 -27.93
CA PRO A 69 -32.57 19.90 -28.34
C PRO A 69 -33.20 19.04 -27.24
N SER A 70 -32.82 19.27 -25.98
CA SER A 70 -33.43 18.61 -24.83
C SER A 70 -34.94 18.89 -24.69
N GLN A 71 -35.37 20.14 -24.93
CA GLN A 71 -36.79 20.50 -24.87
C GLN A 71 -37.58 19.90 -26.04
N ALA A 72 -36.99 19.89 -27.24
CA ALA A 72 -37.59 19.24 -28.40
C ALA A 72 -37.76 17.73 -28.19
N LEU A 73 -36.75 17.08 -27.61
CA LEU A 73 -36.83 15.64 -27.31
C LEU A 73 -37.86 15.32 -26.23
N LYS A 74 -38.00 16.17 -25.21
CA LYS A 74 -39.09 16.09 -24.23
C LYS A 74 -40.46 16.23 -24.89
N ALA A 75 -40.63 17.22 -25.78
CA ALA A 75 -41.89 17.41 -26.49
C ALA A 75 -42.26 16.18 -27.34
N TRP A 76 -41.26 15.59 -28.01
CA TRP A 76 -41.43 14.34 -28.74
C TRP A 76 -41.84 13.18 -27.83
N SER A 77 -41.21 12.99 -26.66
CA SER A 77 -41.57 11.87 -25.77
C SER A 77 -42.97 12.02 -25.18
N LEU A 78 -43.38 13.25 -24.84
CA LEU A 78 -44.73 13.56 -24.37
C LEU A 78 -45.80 13.46 -25.46
N HIS A 79 -45.42 13.63 -26.73
CA HIS A 79 -46.33 13.40 -27.86
C HIS A 79 -46.67 11.91 -28.03
N LEU A 80 -45.71 11.02 -27.77
CA LEU A 80 -45.91 9.58 -27.88
C LEU A 80 -46.70 8.97 -26.72
N THR A 81 -46.64 9.57 -25.53
CA THR A 81 -47.34 9.05 -24.36
C THR A 81 -47.64 10.13 -23.33
N SER A 82 -48.81 10.03 -22.70
CA SER A 82 -49.19 10.84 -21.54
C SER A 82 -48.70 10.25 -20.21
N HIS A 83 -48.19 9.00 -20.20
CA HIS A 83 -47.75 8.35 -18.97
C HIS A 83 -46.35 8.85 -18.57
N PRO A 84 -46.17 9.46 -17.39
CA PRO A 84 -44.94 10.20 -17.06
C PRO A 84 -43.69 9.32 -16.98
N PHE A 85 -43.84 8.08 -16.50
CA PHE A 85 -42.74 7.10 -16.47
C PHE A 85 -42.32 6.69 -17.89
N LEU A 86 -43.28 6.38 -18.77
CA LEU A 86 -42.97 5.98 -20.14
C LEU A 86 -42.34 7.14 -20.93
N ALA A 87 -42.80 8.38 -20.71
CA ALA A 87 -42.21 9.56 -21.34
C ALA A 87 -40.75 9.79 -20.91
N LEU A 88 -40.40 9.54 -19.64
CA LEU A 88 -39.02 9.61 -19.15
C LEU A 88 -38.15 8.52 -19.77
N ALA A 89 -38.63 7.27 -19.80
CA ALA A 89 -37.91 6.16 -20.41
C ALA A 89 -37.63 6.43 -21.90
N LEU A 90 -38.65 6.83 -22.68
CA LEU A 90 -38.51 7.16 -24.10
C LEU A 90 -37.52 8.30 -24.33
N TYR A 91 -37.62 9.38 -23.54
CA TYR A 91 -36.67 10.49 -23.58
C TYR A 91 -35.23 10.00 -23.31
N PHE A 92 -35.03 9.27 -22.22
CA PHE A 92 -33.70 8.80 -21.81
C PHE A 92 -33.09 7.88 -22.85
N TRP A 93 -33.87 6.96 -23.42
CA TRP A 93 -33.38 6.02 -24.43
C TRP A 93 -33.01 6.74 -25.72
N ALA A 94 -33.87 7.63 -26.22
CA ALA A 94 -33.55 8.41 -27.41
C ALA A 94 -32.31 9.30 -27.19
N TRP A 95 -32.22 9.95 -26.03
CA TRP A 95 -31.06 10.76 -25.66
C TRP A 95 -29.77 9.93 -25.58
N ALA A 96 -29.81 8.78 -24.90
CA ALA A 96 -28.67 7.88 -24.79
C ALA A 96 -28.26 7.27 -26.14
N LEU A 97 -29.21 7.00 -27.03
CA LEU A 97 -28.94 6.51 -28.38
C LEU A 97 -28.29 7.57 -29.26
N ILE A 98 -28.76 8.83 -29.22
CA ILE A 98 -28.11 9.94 -29.94
C ILE A 98 -26.66 10.10 -29.45
N TYR A 99 -26.45 10.08 -28.13
CA TYR A 99 -25.11 10.08 -27.55
C TYR A 99 -24.27 8.89 -28.04
N GLY A 100 -24.83 7.69 -28.00
CA GLY A 100 -24.17 6.46 -28.44
C GLY A 100 -23.74 6.53 -29.90
N VAL A 101 -24.61 7.00 -30.80
CA VAL A 101 -24.30 7.16 -32.24
C VAL A 101 -23.19 8.19 -32.45
N LEU A 102 -23.24 9.32 -31.74
CA LEU A 102 -22.24 10.38 -31.85
C LEU A 102 -20.84 9.89 -31.42
N LEU A 103 -20.78 9.14 -30.32
CA LEU A 103 -19.52 8.65 -29.76
C LEU A 103 -19.08 7.30 -30.33
N PHE A 104 -19.95 6.61 -31.08
CA PHE A 104 -19.70 5.29 -31.65
C PHE A 104 -18.35 5.18 -32.41
N PRO A 105 -17.93 6.15 -33.24
CA PRO A 105 -16.63 6.05 -33.93
C PRO A 105 -15.44 5.97 -32.95
N LEU A 106 -15.45 6.76 -31.87
CA LEU A 106 -14.41 6.73 -30.85
C LEU A 106 -14.48 5.45 -30.02
N GLU A 107 -15.68 5.00 -29.68
CA GLU A 107 -15.91 3.76 -28.95
C GLU A 107 -15.47 2.52 -29.74
N TYR A 108 -15.78 2.47 -31.03
CA TYR A 108 -15.36 1.41 -31.94
C TYR A 108 -13.85 1.42 -32.13
N TYR A 109 -13.27 2.59 -32.37
CA TYR A 109 -11.82 2.71 -32.49
C TYR A 109 -11.09 2.29 -31.20
N GLY A 110 -11.52 2.80 -30.04
CA GLY A 110 -10.88 2.52 -28.76
C GLY A 110 -11.16 1.11 -28.19
N GLY A 111 -12.34 0.56 -28.48
CA GLY A 111 -12.80 -0.72 -27.95
C GLY A 111 -12.52 -1.91 -28.86
N PHE A 112 -12.48 -1.71 -30.18
CA PHE A 112 -12.23 -2.76 -31.16
C PHE A 112 -10.92 -2.56 -31.91
N VAL A 113 -10.77 -1.47 -32.67
CA VAL A 113 -9.63 -1.29 -33.60
C VAL A 113 -8.29 -1.22 -32.87
N LEU A 114 -8.22 -0.39 -31.82
CA LEU A 114 -6.97 -0.12 -31.12
C LEU A 114 -6.47 -1.36 -30.35
N PRO A 115 -7.28 -2.10 -29.56
CA PRO A 115 -6.85 -3.37 -28.96
C PRO A 115 -6.40 -4.41 -29.99
N HIS A 116 -7.07 -4.52 -31.14
CA HIS A 116 -6.67 -5.45 -32.22
C HIS A 116 -5.33 -5.06 -32.86
N ARG A 117 -5.14 -3.76 -33.16
CA ARG A 117 -3.89 -3.23 -33.72
C ARG A 117 -2.66 -3.58 -32.86
N TYR A 118 -2.86 -3.68 -31.55
CA TYR A 118 -1.81 -3.97 -30.58
C TYR A 118 -1.82 -5.44 -30.10
N GLY A 119 -2.63 -6.31 -30.71
CA GLY A 119 -2.68 -7.74 -30.40
C GLY A 119 -3.30 -8.08 -29.04
N LEU A 120 -3.98 -7.14 -28.38
CA LEU A 120 -4.59 -7.34 -27.07
C LEU A 120 -5.95 -8.04 -27.14
N SER A 121 -6.73 -7.84 -28.20
CA SER A 121 -8.05 -8.48 -28.34
C SER A 121 -8.03 -9.67 -29.30
N THR A 122 -8.91 -10.64 -29.00
CA THR A 122 -9.22 -11.82 -29.82
C THR A 122 -10.67 -11.79 -30.31
N GLN A 123 -11.43 -10.75 -30.00
CA GLN A 123 -12.85 -10.68 -30.33
C GLN A 123 -13.09 -10.54 -31.83
N THR A 124 -14.05 -11.29 -32.36
CA THR A 124 -14.56 -11.01 -33.71
C THR A 124 -15.44 -9.75 -33.70
N HIS A 125 -15.62 -9.11 -34.87
CA HIS A 125 -16.55 -7.98 -35.01
C HIS A 125 -17.96 -8.31 -34.47
N LYS A 126 -18.45 -9.54 -34.75
CA LYS A 126 -19.75 -10.02 -34.26
C LYS A 126 -19.75 -10.16 -32.73
N GLY A 127 -18.72 -10.76 -32.16
CA GLY A 127 -18.60 -10.92 -30.70
C GLY A 127 -18.59 -9.57 -29.98
N TRP A 128 -17.77 -8.64 -30.46
CA TRP A 128 -17.70 -7.28 -29.91
C TRP A 128 -19.03 -6.54 -30.02
N GLY A 129 -19.70 -6.63 -31.19
CA GLY A 129 -21.00 -5.99 -31.40
C GLY A 129 -22.10 -6.54 -30.48
N LEU A 130 -22.14 -7.85 -30.26
CA LEU A 130 -23.09 -8.49 -29.33
C LEU A 130 -22.83 -8.06 -27.88
N ASP A 131 -21.57 -8.02 -27.44
CA ASP A 131 -21.21 -7.55 -26.10
C ASP A 131 -21.57 -6.07 -25.90
N ARG A 132 -21.38 -5.24 -26.94
CA ARG A 132 -21.77 -3.83 -26.91
C ARG A 132 -23.29 -3.68 -26.83
N ALA A 133 -24.05 -4.48 -27.59
CA ALA A 133 -25.51 -4.48 -27.54
C ALA A 133 -26.04 -4.91 -26.16
N LYS A 134 -25.48 -5.98 -25.57
CA LYS A 134 -25.82 -6.41 -24.20
C LYS A 134 -25.54 -5.31 -23.17
N SER A 135 -24.35 -4.69 -23.25
CA SER A 135 -23.95 -3.60 -22.36
C SER A 135 -24.88 -2.39 -22.49
N LEU A 136 -25.23 -1.99 -23.71
CA LEU A 136 -26.17 -0.90 -23.97
C LEU A 136 -27.55 -1.22 -23.40
N PHE A 137 -28.08 -2.41 -23.66
CA PHE A 137 -29.40 -2.82 -23.16
C PHE A 137 -29.45 -2.84 -21.63
N LEU A 138 -28.44 -3.43 -20.98
CA LEU A 138 -28.34 -3.45 -19.51
C LEU A 138 -28.22 -2.04 -18.94
N GLY A 139 -27.42 -1.18 -19.58
CA GLY A 139 -27.26 0.22 -19.20
C GLY A 139 -28.55 1.03 -19.32
N LEU A 140 -29.31 0.83 -20.40
CA LEU A 140 -30.62 1.47 -20.58
C LEU A 140 -31.63 1.00 -19.53
N LEU A 141 -31.68 -0.29 -19.23
CA LEU A 141 -32.58 -0.85 -18.23
C LEU A 141 -32.27 -0.31 -16.82
N LEU A 142 -31.01 -0.42 -16.39
CA LEU A 142 -30.59 0.04 -15.06
C LEU A 142 -30.64 1.56 -14.95
N GLY A 143 -30.25 2.28 -15.99
CA GLY A 143 -30.33 3.74 -16.07
C GLY A 143 -31.76 4.24 -15.97
N THR A 144 -32.72 3.57 -16.63
CA THR A 144 -34.15 3.90 -16.52
C THR A 144 -34.63 3.71 -15.08
N LEU A 145 -34.33 2.56 -14.46
CA LEU A 145 -34.69 2.30 -13.06
C LEU A 145 -34.17 3.41 -12.13
N ILE A 146 -32.90 3.78 -12.27
CA ILE A 146 -32.27 4.82 -11.46
C ILE A 146 -32.93 6.19 -11.70
N LEU A 147 -33.10 6.58 -12.96
CA LEU A 147 -33.67 7.88 -13.30
C LEU A 147 -35.13 7.99 -12.87
N GLU A 148 -35.91 6.93 -12.98
CA GLU A 148 -37.30 6.93 -12.49
C GLU A 148 -37.38 7.21 -11.00
N VAL A 149 -36.53 6.57 -10.20
CA VAL A 149 -36.46 6.83 -8.75
C VAL A 149 -36.02 8.28 -8.50
N ILE A 150 -34.98 8.76 -9.18
CA ILE A 150 -34.51 10.15 -9.01
C ILE A 150 -35.60 11.16 -9.38
N TYR A 151 -36.27 10.99 -10.52
CA TYR A 151 -37.31 11.90 -11.00
C TYR A 151 -38.58 11.83 -10.16
N TYR A 152 -38.93 10.65 -9.63
CA TYR A 152 -39.97 10.53 -8.62
C TYR A 152 -39.62 11.35 -7.37
N LEU A 153 -38.40 11.22 -6.85
CA LEU A 153 -37.94 11.96 -5.67
C LEU A 153 -37.83 13.48 -5.92
N LEU A 154 -37.41 13.91 -7.12
CA LEU A 154 -37.39 15.31 -7.52
C LEU A 154 -38.79 15.94 -7.52
N ARG A 155 -39.83 15.15 -7.83
CA ARG A 155 -41.23 15.59 -7.78
C ARG A 155 -41.80 15.57 -6.36
N ALA A 156 -41.56 14.49 -5.62
CA ALA A 156 -42.16 14.26 -4.31
C ALA A 156 -41.44 14.96 -3.13
N TYR A 157 -40.10 15.04 -3.19
CA TYR A 157 -39.26 15.57 -2.10
C TYR A 157 -38.18 16.54 -2.60
N PRO A 158 -38.53 17.71 -3.17
CA PRO A 158 -37.57 18.60 -3.85
C PRO A 158 -36.40 19.11 -3.00
N SER A 159 -36.54 19.18 -1.67
CA SER A 159 -35.46 19.59 -0.74
C SER A 159 -34.57 18.43 -0.28
N LEU A 160 -35.08 17.20 -0.27
CA LEU A 160 -34.42 16.02 0.30
C LEU A 160 -34.07 14.94 -0.73
N TRP A 161 -34.45 15.11 -2.00
CA TRP A 161 -34.24 14.11 -3.04
C TRP A 161 -32.79 13.65 -3.15
N TRP A 162 -31.82 14.54 -2.96
CA TRP A 162 -30.39 14.23 -3.09
C TRP A 162 -29.91 13.26 -2.01
N LEU A 163 -30.44 13.40 -0.80
CA LEU A 163 -30.13 12.51 0.32
C LEU A 163 -30.78 11.15 0.10
N ILE A 164 -32.08 11.12 -0.22
CA ILE A 164 -32.81 9.86 -0.43
C ILE A 164 -32.26 9.12 -1.67
N ALA A 165 -31.98 9.84 -2.77
CA ALA A 165 -31.41 9.27 -3.98
C ALA A 165 -29.99 8.75 -3.76
N SER A 166 -29.14 9.47 -3.02
CA SER A 166 -27.81 8.97 -2.68
C SER A 166 -27.89 7.70 -1.84
N LEU A 167 -28.76 7.63 -0.82
CA LEU A 167 -28.98 6.40 -0.04
C LEU A 167 -29.48 5.24 -0.92
N PHE A 168 -30.41 5.50 -1.83
CA PHE A 168 -30.88 4.51 -2.80
C PHE A 168 -29.75 4.02 -3.71
N ILE A 169 -28.93 4.92 -4.27
CA ILE A 169 -27.77 4.56 -5.10
C ILE A 169 -26.75 3.77 -4.29
N LEU A 170 -26.50 4.12 -3.03
CA LEU A 170 -25.57 3.39 -2.17
C LEU A 170 -26.06 1.98 -1.87
N LEU A 171 -27.36 1.82 -1.57
CA LEU A 171 -27.97 0.51 -1.42
C LEU A 171 -27.86 -0.31 -2.71
N LEU A 172 -28.23 0.29 -3.85
CA LEU A 172 -28.21 -0.37 -5.15
C LEU A 172 -26.80 -0.80 -5.57
N THR A 173 -25.81 0.10 -5.44
CA THR A 173 -24.40 -0.18 -5.77
C THR A 173 -23.78 -1.20 -4.84
N THR A 174 -24.07 -1.16 -3.54
CA THR A 174 -23.62 -2.18 -2.57
C THR A 174 -24.23 -3.55 -2.90
N LEU A 175 -25.53 -3.58 -3.23
CA LEU A 175 -26.21 -4.80 -3.67
C LEU A 175 -25.60 -5.35 -4.97
N LEU A 176 -25.42 -4.48 -5.98
CA LEU A 176 -24.83 -4.86 -7.25
C LEU A 176 -23.36 -5.28 -7.13
N THR A 177 -22.59 -4.73 -6.19
CA THR A 177 -21.20 -5.19 -5.96
C THR A 177 -21.17 -6.68 -5.61
N ASN A 178 -22.18 -7.16 -4.89
CA ASN A 178 -22.31 -8.58 -4.53
C ASN A 178 -23.00 -9.42 -5.61
N LEU A 179 -24.03 -8.87 -6.26
CA LEU A 179 -24.83 -9.61 -7.24
C LEU A 179 -24.25 -9.58 -8.66
N ALA A 180 -23.47 -8.57 -9.04
CA ALA A 180 -22.95 -8.43 -10.40
C ALA A 180 -22.08 -9.61 -10.85
N PRO A 181 -21.20 -10.19 -10.01
CA PRO A 181 -20.47 -11.40 -10.40
C PRO A 181 -21.38 -12.62 -10.66
N LEU A 182 -22.60 -12.63 -10.11
CA LEU A 182 -23.57 -13.73 -10.26
C LEU A 182 -24.56 -13.48 -11.40
N LEU A 183 -25.00 -12.23 -11.60
CA LEU A 183 -26.05 -11.87 -12.55
C LEU A 183 -25.52 -11.29 -13.85
N ILE A 184 -24.45 -10.49 -13.79
CA ILE A 184 -23.94 -9.72 -14.92
C ILE A 184 -22.77 -10.44 -15.57
N LEU A 185 -21.79 -10.87 -14.78
CA LEU A 185 -20.57 -11.49 -15.30
C LEU A 185 -20.85 -12.71 -16.21
N PRO A 186 -21.79 -13.63 -15.86
CA PRO A 186 -22.11 -14.78 -16.72
C PRO A 186 -22.75 -14.44 -18.07
N LEU A 187 -23.26 -13.21 -18.25
CA LEU A 187 -23.79 -12.76 -19.55
C LEU A 187 -22.67 -12.53 -20.57
N PHE A 188 -21.44 -12.35 -20.09
CA PHE A 188 -20.27 -12.02 -20.89
C PHE A 188 -19.24 -13.14 -20.92
N PHE A 189 -19.00 -13.82 -19.80
CA PHE A 189 -17.94 -14.82 -19.66
C PHE A 189 -18.49 -16.12 -19.08
N ARG A 190 -17.84 -17.23 -19.41
CA ARG A 190 -18.08 -18.52 -18.80
C ARG A 190 -17.18 -18.67 -17.58
N LEU A 191 -17.80 -18.94 -16.43
CA LEU A 191 -17.10 -19.34 -15.22
C LEU A 191 -17.25 -20.85 -15.05
N THR A 192 -16.12 -21.55 -14.96
CA THR A 192 -16.07 -23.00 -14.72
C THR A 192 -15.27 -23.29 -13.46
N PRO A 193 -15.66 -24.25 -12.61
CA PRO A 193 -14.81 -24.69 -11.50
C PRO A 193 -13.46 -25.19 -12.02
N LEU A 194 -12.36 -24.79 -11.37
CA LEU A 194 -11.04 -25.33 -11.68
C LEU A 194 -10.99 -26.80 -11.19
N PRO A 195 -10.55 -27.77 -12.02
CA PRO A 195 -10.39 -29.15 -11.57
C PRO A 195 -9.49 -29.26 -10.34
N GLU A 196 -9.72 -30.30 -9.53
CA GLU A 196 -8.82 -30.59 -8.41
C GLU A 196 -7.39 -30.86 -8.92
N GLY A 197 -6.41 -30.24 -8.28
CA GLY A 197 -5.01 -30.28 -8.69
C GLY A 197 -4.13 -29.43 -7.79
N GLU A 198 -2.83 -29.42 -8.08
CA GLU A 198 -1.82 -28.71 -7.28
C GLU A 198 -2.16 -27.23 -7.09
N ILE A 199 -2.50 -26.53 -8.18
CA ILE A 199 -2.83 -25.09 -8.14
C ILE A 199 -4.07 -24.84 -7.28
N ALA A 200 -5.15 -25.59 -7.48
CA ALA A 200 -6.38 -25.41 -6.70
C ALA A 200 -6.13 -25.57 -5.20
N LYS A 201 -5.34 -26.59 -4.81
CA LYS A 201 -4.96 -26.83 -3.43
C LYS A 201 -4.09 -25.71 -2.87
N ARG A 202 -3.00 -25.35 -3.57
CA ARG A 202 -2.08 -24.27 -3.18
C ARG A 202 -2.80 -22.95 -2.92
N LEU A 203 -3.74 -22.58 -3.80
CA LEU A 203 -4.50 -21.34 -3.67
C LEU A 203 -5.52 -21.38 -2.52
N THR A 204 -6.10 -22.54 -2.26
CA THR A 204 -7.00 -22.73 -1.10
C THR A 204 -6.20 -22.65 0.19
N ASP A 205 -5.05 -23.33 0.28
CA ASP A 205 -4.15 -23.29 1.44
C ASP A 205 -3.62 -21.86 1.67
N LEU A 206 -3.26 -21.12 0.62
CA LEU A 206 -2.88 -19.71 0.73
C LEU A 206 -4.02 -18.85 1.31
N ALA A 207 -5.25 -19.05 0.85
CA ALA A 207 -6.40 -18.32 1.37
C ALA A 207 -6.64 -18.62 2.86
N GLU A 208 -6.47 -19.87 3.29
CA GLU A 208 -6.54 -20.26 4.70
C GLU A 208 -5.45 -19.62 5.55
N ARG A 209 -4.19 -19.60 5.09
CA ARG A 209 -3.08 -18.88 5.76
C ARG A 209 -3.36 -17.38 5.90
N ALA A 210 -4.05 -16.79 4.91
CA ALA A 210 -4.50 -15.40 4.94
C ALA A 210 -5.76 -15.18 5.78
N GLY A 211 -6.30 -16.20 6.45
CA GLY A 211 -7.51 -16.13 7.27
C GLY A 211 -8.80 -15.92 6.47
N THR A 212 -8.79 -16.21 5.17
CA THR A 212 -9.91 -15.98 4.26
C THR A 212 -10.50 -17.30 3.77
N LYS A 213 -11.76 -17.58 4.16
CA LYS A 213 -12.51 -18.72 3.62
C LYS A 213 -13.01 -18.42 2.21
N VAL A 214 -12.76 -19.36 1.30
CA VAL A 214 -13.22 -19.32 -0.09
C VAL A 214 -14.04 -20.57 -0.40
N ARG A 215 -15.05 -20.45 -1.26
CA ARG A 215 -15.92 -21.57 -1.66
C ARG A 215 -15.22 -22.49 -2.67
N GLY A 216 -14.22 -21.98 -3.38
CA GLY A 216 -13.45 -22.73 -4.37
C GLY A 216 -12.74 -21.81 -5.36
N VAL A 217 -12.00 -22.46 -6.26
CA VAL A 217 -11.24 -21.83 -7.34
C VAL A 217 -11.98 -22.06 -8.66
N PHE A 218 -12.11 -21.01 -9.46
CA PHE A 218 -12.81 -21.01 -10.74
C PHE A 218 -11.91 -20.42 -11.81
N THR A 219 -12.09 -20.86 -13.05
CA THR A 219 -11.50 -20.27 -14.24
C THR A 219 -12.54 -19.41 -14.97
N ILE A 220 -12.09 -18.29 -15.53
CA ILE A 220 -12.88 -17.42 -16.41
C ILE A 220 -12.22 -17.38 -17.80
N ASP A 221 -13.04 -17.50 -18.85
CA ASP A 221 -12.62 -17.61 -20.25
C ASP A 221 -12.20 -16.26 -20.88
N LEU A 222 -11.18 -15.59 -20.32
CA LEU A 222 -10.68 -14.32 -20.83
C LEU A 222 -10.17 -14.42 -22.26
N SER A 223 -9.54 -15.55 -22.62
CA SER A 223 -8.96 -15.80 -23.95
C SER A 223 -9.97 -15.64 -25.10
N SER A 224 -11.26 -15.84 -24.81
CA SER A 224 -12.36 -15.64 -25.77
C SER A 224 -12.50 -14.18 -26.23
N LYS A 225 -11.90 -13.23 -25.50
CA LYS A 225 -12.03 -11.78 -25.76
C LYS A 225 -10.71 -11.02 -25.75
N THR A 226 -9.76 -11.44 -24.92
CA THR A 226 -8.52 -10.71 -24.66
C THR A 226 -7.36 -11.67 -24.46
N ARG A 227 -6.15 -11.20 -24.79
CA ARG A 227 -4.89 -11.86 -24.42
C ARG A 227 -4.34 -11.35 -23.09
N ALA A 228 -5.00 -10.36 -22.47
CA ALA A 228 -4.58 -9.78 -21.20
C ALA A 228 -4.81 -10.75 -20.05
N ALA A 229 -3.83 -10.86 -19.16
CA ALA A 229 -3.92 -11.68 -17.95
C ALA A 229 -4.62 -10.91 -16.82
N ASN A 230 -5.47 -11.62 -16.07
CA ASN A 230 -6.11 -11.10 -14.86
C ASN A 230 -6.54 -12.22 -13.92
N ALA A 231 -6.66 -11.90 -12.63
CA ALA A 231 -7.25 -12.73 -11.59
C ALA A 231 -8.04 -11.83 -10.64
N ALA A 232 -8.96 -12.39 -9.87
CA ALA A 232 -9.72 -11.65 -8.88
C ALA A 232 -10.22 -12.56 -7.76
N LEU A 233 -10.39 -12.00 -6.57
CA LEU A 233 -11.19 -12.59 -5.50
C LEU A 233 -12.56 -11.92 -5.48
N ILE A 234 -13.61 -12.63 -5.89
CA ILE A 234 -14.98 -12.08 -6.01
C ILE A 234 -15.89 -12.59 -4.89
N GLY A 235 -16.95 -11.84 -4.59
CA GLY A 235 -17.98 -12.19 -3.62
C GLY A 235 -17.66 -11.73 -2.19
N LEU A 236 -18.64 -11.89 -1.30
CA LEU A 236 -18.59 -11.39 0.08
C LEU A 236 -18.91 -12.50 1.09
N GLY A 237 -18.26 -12.44 2.26
CA GLY A 237 -18.45 -13.41 3.33
C GLY A 237 -18.23 -14.85 2.85
N ASN A 238 -19.25 -15.69 3.02
CA ASN A 238 -19.19 -17.12 2.68
C ASN A 238 -19.38 -17.41 1.18
N THR A 239 -19.57 -16.38 0.35
CA THR A 239 -19.74 -16.52 -1.10
C THR A 239 -18.46 -16.25 -1.89
N ARG A 240 -17.33 -16.00 -1.21
CA ARG A 240 -16.05 -15.68 -1.83
C ARG A 240 -15.55 -16.79 -2.74
N ARG A 241 -15.04 -16.42 -3.93
CA ARG A 241 -14.52 -17.34 -4.94
C ARG A 241 -13.26 -16.75 -5.56
N ILE A 242 -12.22 -17.58 -5.70
CA ILE A 242 -11.03 -17.21 -6.44
C ILE A 242 -11.34 -17.41 -7.93
N VAL A 243 -11.11 -16.40 -8.76
CA VAL A 243 -11.33 -16.46 -10.20
C VAL A 243 -10.03 -16.17 -10.93
N LEU A 244 -9.56 -17.14 -11.70
CA LEU A 244 -8.34 -17.05 -12.51
C LEU A 244 -8.70 -16.95 -13.99
N GLY A 245 -8.14 -15.97 -14.70
CA GLY A 245 -8.21 -15.96 -16.16
C GLY A 245 -7.45 -17.15 -16.75
N ASP A 246 -8.04 -17.81 -17.74
CA ASP A 246 -7.36 -18.86 -18.54
C ASP A 246 -6.02 -18.38 -19.11
N THR A 247 -5.95 -17.14 -19.62
CA THR A 247 -4.72 -16.51 -20.12
C THR A 247 -3.61 -16.35 -19.07
N LEU A 248 -3.99 -16.31 -17.78
CA LEU A 248 -3.04 -16.25 -16.65
C LEU A 248 -2.67 -17.66 -16.21
N TYR A 249 -3.67 -18.53 -16.07
CA TYR A 249 -3.50 -19.93 -15.68
C TYR A 249 -2.54 -20.69 -16.61
N GLU A 250 -2.58 -20.44 -17.92
CA GLU A 250 -1.73 -21.11 -18.91
C GLU A 250 -0.32 -20.51 -19.04
N GLY A 251 -0.13 -19.23 -18.69
CA GLY A 251 1.11 -18.48 -18.97
C GLY A 251 2.02 -18.21 -17.76
N TYR A 252 1.56 -18.55 -16.56
CA TYR A 252 2.21 -18.21 -15.30
C TYR A 252 2.57 -19.47 -14.50
N THR A 253 3.69 -19.41 -13.79
CA THR A 253 4.11 -20.52 -12.92
C THR A 253 3.25 -20.55 -11.65
N PRO A 254 3.16 -21.69 -10.95
CA PRO A 254 2.41 -21.77 -9.70
C PRO A 254 2.78 -20.70 -8.66
N ASP A 255 4.07 -20.38 -8.49
CA ASP A 255 4.55 -19.34 -7.56
C ASP A 255 4.11 -17.92 -7.98
N GLU A 256 4.06 -17.66 -9.29
CA GLU A 256 3.56 -16.41 -9.83
C GLU A 256 2.05 -16.26 -9.60
N ILE A 257 1.27 -17.34 -9.84
CA ILE A 257 -0.18 -17.35 -9.59
C ILE A 257 -0.46 -17.16 -8.10
N GLU A 258 0.31 -17.82 -7.23
CA GLU A 258 0.22 -17.68 -5.78
C GLU A 258 0.50 -16.24 -5.33
N THR A 259 1.49 -15.59 -5.94
CA THR A 259 1.82 -14.19 -5.66
C THR A 259 0.70 -13.22 -6.06
N ILE A 260 0.06 -13.45 -7.21
CA ILE A 260 -1.09 -12.66 -7.66
C ILE A 260 -2.26 -12.85 -6.67
N LEU A 261 -2.55 -14.08 -6.27
CA LEU A 261 -3.62 -14.33 -5.30
C LEU A 261 -3.28 -13.71 -3.93
N ALA A 262 -2.03 -13.74 -3.50
CA ALA A 262 -1.62 -13.13 -2.24
C ALA A 262 -1.85 -11.60 -2.23
N HIS A 263 -1.65 -10.94 -3.38
CA HIS A 263 -2.01 -9.53 -3.56
C HIS A 263 -3.53 -9.31 -3.41
N GLU A 264 -4.35 -10.11 -4.11
CA GLU A 264 -5.81 -10.04 -3.99
C GLU A 264 -6.28 -10.26 -2.54
N LEU A 265 -5.70 -11.26 -1.85
CA LEU A 265 -5.97 -11.52 -0.43
C LEU A 265 -5.53 -10.36 0.47
N GLY A 266 -4.49 -9.61 0.09
CA GLY A 266 -4.07 -8.40 0.78
C GLY A 266 -5.17 -7.34 0.84
N HIS A 267 -5.93 -7.13 -0.24
CA HIS A 267 -7.08 -6.23 -0.21
C HIS A 267 -8.15 -6.69 0.79
N HIS A 268 -8.37 -8.00 0.88
CA HIS A 268 -9.32 -8.57 1.84
C HIS A 268 -8.84 -8.44 3.29
N ALA A 269 -7.56 -8.75 3.55
CA ALA A 269 -6.94 -8.63 4.87
C ALA A 269 -6.99 -7.19 5.40
N HIS A 270 -6.79 -6.20 4.54
CA HIS A 270 -6.85 -4.78 4.91
C HIS A 270 -8.28 -4.22 5.00
N GLY A 271 -9.32 -4.99 4.64
CA GLY A 271 -10.71 -4.51 4.64
C GLY A 271 -10.96 -3.44 3.59
N ASP A 272 -10.24 -3.48 2.47
CA ASP A 272 -10.22 -2.44 1.45
C ASP A 272 -11.57 -2.24 0.76
N MET A 273 -12.36 -3.31 0.62
CA MET A 273 -13.73 -3.22 0.11
C MET A 273 -14.62 -2.35 1.01
N ALA A 274 -14.56 -2.56 2.33
CA ALA A 274 -15.36 -1.78 3.29
C ALA A 274 -14.93 -0.31 3.30
N ARG A 275 -13.61 -0.05 3.28
CA ARG A 275 -13.09 1.33 3.19
C ARG A 275 -13.44 2.00 1.86
N GLY A 276 -13.42 1.24 0.76
CA GLY A 276 -13.88 1.68 -0.55
C GLY A 276 -15.36 2.06 -0.54
N ILE A 277 -16.23 1.27 0.11
CA ILE A 277 -17.65 1.59 0.28
C ILE A 277 -17.83 2.89 1.08
N ILE A 278 -17.05 3.11 2.14
CA ILE A 278 -17.13 4.35 2.94
C ILE A 278 -16.74 5.57 2.09
N LEU A 279 -15.61 5.50 1.38
CA LEU A 279 -15.16 6.58 0.50
C LEU A 279 -16.18 6.84 -0.62
N GLN A 280 -16.68 5.78 -1.27
CA GLN A 280 -17.71 5.89 -2.29
C GLN A 280 -19.01 6.48 -1.73
N SER A 281 -19.37 6.17 -0.49
CA SER A 281 -20.53 6.73 0.20
C SER A 281 -20.39 8.23 0.40
N ALA A 282 -19.25 8.68 0.90
CA ALA A 282 -18.95 10.09 1.07
C ALA A 282 -18.97 10.85 -0.27
N LEU A 283 -18.31 10.31 -1.30
CA LEU A 283 -18.27 10.92 -2.63
C LEU A 283 -19.65 10.95 -3.29
N THR A 284 -20.47 9.89 -3.15
CA THR A 284 -21.82 9.85 -3.70
C THR A 284 -22.71 10.88 -3.02
N LEU A 285 -22.72 10.94 -1.70
CA LEU A 285 -23.51 11.92 -0.94
C LEU A 285 -23.13 13.35 -1.34
N PHE A 286 -21.83 13.64 -1.39
CA PHE A 286 -21.32 14.96 -1.75
C PHE A 286 -21.62 15.32 -3.22
N GLY A 287 -21.48 14.37 -4.14
CA GLY A 287 -21.81 14.56 -5.55
C GLY A 287 -23.29 14.88 -5.76
N PHE A 288 -24.19 14.12 -5.15
CA PHE A 288 -25.63 14.38 -5.20
C PHE A 288 -26.00 15.73 -4.57
N TYR A 289 -25.37 16.11 -3.46
CA TYR A 289 -25.56 17.42 -2.84
C TYR A 289 -25.13 18.57 -3.78
N LEU A 290 -23.95 18.47 -4.40
CA LEU A 290 -23.48 19.47 -5.36
C LEU A 290 -24.39 19.54 -6.59
N THR A 291 -24.85 18.41 -7.11
CA THR A 291 -25.82 18.39 -8.20
C THR A 291 -27.15 19.01 -7.79
N HIS A 292 -27.62 18.80 -6.56
CA HIS A 292 -28.79 19.51 -6.04
C HIS A 292 -28.61 21.02 -6.04
N ARG A 293 -27.47 21.52 -5.56
CA ARG A 293 -27.14 22.96 -5.60
C ARG A 293 -27.07 23.49 -7.03
N ALA A 294 -26.41 22.74 -7.92
CA ALA A 294 -26.25 23.12 -9.31
C ALA A 294 -27.58 23.11 -10.09
N LEU A 295 -28.47 22.15 -9.83
CA LEU A 295 -29.79 22.12 -10.45
C LEU A 295 -30.68 23.28 -9.98
N ASN A 296 -30.72 23.54 -8.67
CA ASN A 296 -31.54 24.63 -8.13
C ASN A 296 -31.07 26.01 -8.59
N TRP A 297 -29.78 26.17 -8.88
CA TRP A 297 -29.24 27.42 -9.42
C TRP A 297 -29.32 27.49 -10.96
N GLY A 298 -28.94 26.42 -11.66
CA GLY A 298 -28.74 26.44 -13.11
C GLY A 298 -29.99 26.15 -13.94
N VAL A 299 -30.91 25.29 -13.46
CA VAL A 299 -32.12 24.93 -14.22
C VAL A 299 -33.07 26.13 -14.42
N PRO A 300 -33.30 27.00 -13.42
CA PRO A 300 -34.14 28.19 -13.61
C PRO A 300 -33.62 29.15 -14.68
N LEU A 301 -32.29 29.25 -14.86
CA LEU A 301 -31.68 30.08 -15.92
C LEU A 301 -32.04 29.61 -17.33
N LEU A 302 -32.47 28.35 -17.47
CA LEU A 302 -32.90 27.75 -18.73
C LEU A 302 -34.43 27.82 -18.91
N GLY A 303 -35.16 28.47 -18.00
CA GLY A 303 -36.62 28.50 -18.01
C GLY A 303 -37.29 27.16 -17.67
N LEU A 304 -36.55 26.25 -17.03
CA LEU A 304 -37.00 24.91 -16.69
C LEU A 304 -37.18 24.76 -15.16
N LYS A 305 -37.79 23.65 -14.74
CA LYS A 305 -37.88 23.24 -13.32
C LYS A 305 -36.92 22.06 -13.06
N PRO A 306 -36.36 21.90 -11.84
CA PRO A 306 -35.43 20.80 -11.55
C PRO A 306 -35.97 19.39 -11.82
N HIS A 307 -37.28 19.17 -11.67
CA HIS A 307 -37.93 17.89 -11.98
C HIS A 307 -38.32 17.72 -13.46
N ASP A 308 -37.98 18.69 -14.31
CA ASP A 308 -38.26 18.63 -15.74
C ASP A 308 -37.30 17.64 -16.43
N ILE A 309 -37.83 16.76 -17.27
CA ILE A 309 -37.03 15.76 -18.00
C ILE A 309 -36.00 16.44 -18.90
N ALA A 310 -36.33 17.64 -19.42
CA ALA A 310 -35.39 18.42 -20.22
C ALA A 310 -34.15 18.93 -19.43
N ALA A 311 -34.16 18.86 -18.09
CA ALA A 311 -33.02 19.20 -17.24
C ALA A 311 -31.98 18.06 -17.11
N LEU A 312 -32.25 16.85 -17.63
CA LEU A 312 -31.35 15.70 -17.53
C LEU A 312 -29.92 16.00 -18.03
N PRO A 313 -29.68 16.73 -19.13
CA PRO A 313 -28.32 17.04 -19.56
C PRO A 313 -27.53 17.88 -18.53
N LEU A 314 -28.19 18.75 -17.76
CA LEU A 314 -27.52 19.51 -16.70
C LEU A 314 -27.21 18.63 -15.49
N PHE A 315 -28.13 17.72 -15.13
CA PHE A 315 -27.84 16.69 -14.14
C PHE A 315 -26.61 15.86 -14.54
N ALA A 316 -26.57 15.38 -15.78
CA ALA A 316 -25.46 14.60 -16.31
C ALA A 316 -24.15 15.41 -16.36
N LEU A 317 -24.20 16.68 -16.76
CA LEU A 317 -23.04 17.57 -16.81
C LEU A 317 -22.44 17.80 -15.42
N THR A 318 -23.28 18.06 -14.42
CA THR A 318 -22.82 18.32 -13.05
C THR A 318 -22.23 17.06 -12.40
N MET A 319 -22.89 15.90 -12.54
CA MET A 319 -22.37 14.62 -12.05
C MET A 319 -21.09 14.21 -12.80
N GLY A 320 -21.04 14.42 -14.12
CA GLY A 320 -19.86 14.14 -14.94
C GLY A 320 -18.65 15.01 -14.56
N ALA A 321 -18.86 16.32 -14.38
CA ALA A 321 -17.83 17.24 -13.91
C ALA A 321 -17.33 16.85 -12.51
N PHE A 322 -18.26 16.53 -11.60
CA PHE A 322 -17.91 16.04 -10.27
C PHE A 322 -17.02 14.80 -10.32
N LEU A 323 -17.38 13.80 -11.16
CA LEU A 323 -16.59 12.59 -11.31
C LEU A 323 -15.18 12.87 -11.86
N VAL A 324 -15.06 13.69 -12.90
CA VAL A 324 -13.75 14.05 -13.48
C VAL A 324 -12.86 14.73 -12.45
N ILE A 325 -13.40 15.66 -11.65
CA ILE A 325 -12.66 16.40 -10.62
C ILE A 325 -12.22 15.49 -9.46
N THR A 326 -13.07 14.55 -9.05
CA THR A 326 -12.81 13.70 -7.88
C THR A 326 -12.01 12.44 -8.22
N THR A 327 -11.94 12.03 -9.49
CA THR A 327 -11.21 10.84 -9.93
C THR A 327 -9.73 10.82 -9.50
N PRO A 328 -8.93 11.90 -9.65
CA PRO A 328 -7.54 11.90 -9.17
C PRO A 328 -7.42 11.63 -7.66
N LEU A 329 -8.36 12.13 -6.86
CA LEU A 329 -8.40 11.91 -5.41
C LEU A 329 -8.72 10.44 -5.08
N ALA A 330 -9.70 9.86 -5.77
CA ALA A 330 -10.00 8.44 -5.64
C ALA A 330 -8.81 7.56 -6.08
N ASN A 331 -8.13 7.94 -7.15
CA ASN A 331 -6.93 7.25 -7.66
C ASN A 331 -5.76 7.31 -6.67
N LEU A 332 -5.54 8.44 -5.98
CA LEU A 332 -4.54 8.53 -4.90
C LEU A 332 -4.81 7.50 -3.80
N TYR A 333 -6.07 7.40 -3.36
CA TYR A 333 -6.47 6.42 -2.35
C TYR A 333 -6.36 4.97 -2.86
N SER A 334 -6.69 4.72 -4.13
CA SER A 334 -6.50 3.42 -4.76
C SER A 334 -5.02 3.01 -4.72
N ARG A 335 -4.10 3.89 -5.14
CA ARG A 335 -2.66 3.60 -5.17
C ARG A 335 -2.07 3.29 -3.78
N SER A 336 -2.57 3.91 -2.72
CA SER A 336 -2.07 3.61 -1.36
C SER A 336 -2.49 2.22 -0.88
N ARG A 337 -3.67 1.75 -1.29
CA ARG A 337 -4.16 0.39 -1.04
C ARG A 337 -3.36 -0.66 -1.82
N GLU A 338 -3.07 -0.38 -3.10
CA GLU A 338 -2.20 -1.23 -3.93
C GLU A 338 -0.82 -1.44 -3.27
N TRP A 339 -0.22 -0.37 -2.75
CA TRP A 339 1.06 -0.47 -2.02
C TRP A 339 0.99 -1.37 -0.79
N ALA A 340 -0.12 -1.34 -0.07
CA ALA A 340 -0.34 -2.20 1.08
C ALA A 340 -0.53 -3.67 0.64
N ALA A 341 -1.30 -3.91 -0.43
CA ALA A 341 -1.53 -5.24 -0.98
C ALA A 341 -0.24 -5.87 -1.53
N ASP A 342 0.59 -5.11 -2.24
CA ASP A 342 1.90 -5.58 -2.74
C ASP A 342 2.84 -6.02 -1.63
N ARG A 343 2.95 -5.19 -0.57
CA ARG A 343 3.76 -5.53 0.60
C ARG A 343 3.22 -6.78 1.30
N TYR A 344 1.91 -6.89 1.45
CA TYR A 344 1.28 -8.07 2.03
C TYR A 344 1.57 -9.33 1.20
N ALA A 345 1.50 -9.24 -0.13
CA ALA A 345 1.83 -10.35 -1.02
C ALA A 345 3.29 -10.81 -0.85
N LEU A 346 4.24 -9.87 -0.81
CA LEU A 346 5.66 -10.14 -0.60
C LEU A 346 5.93 -10.77 0.77
N GLU A 347 5.27 -10.29 1.83
CA GLU A 347 5.40 -10.81 3.19
C GLU A 347 4.80 -12.20 3.37
N LEU A 348 3.62 -12.44 2.79
CA LEU A 348 2.88 -13.70 2.88
C LEU A 348 3.54 -14.81 2.06
N THR A 349 4.00 -14.51 0.84
CA THR A 349 4.57 -15.51 -0.06
C THR A 349 6.07 -15.69 0.12
N ARG A 350 6.80 -14.64 0.52
CA ARG A 350 8.27 -14.62 0.55
C ARG A 350 8.94 -14.97 -0.80
N HIS A 351 8.25 -14.74 -1.92
CA HIS A 351 8.72 -15.02 -3.28
C HIS A 351 8.91 -13.72 -4.11
N PRO A 352 9.93 -12.88 -3.82
CA PRO A 352 10.10 -11.63 -4.53
C PRO A 352 10.48 -11.80 -6.00
N GLU A 353 11.14 -12.89 -6.38
CA GLU A 353 11.41 -13.23 -7.78
C GLU A 353 10.12 -13.43 -8.56
N ALA A 354 9.18 -14.20 -7.99
CA ALA A 354 7.86 -14.43 -8.59
C ALA A 354 7.09 -13.11 -8.70
N PHE A 355 7.13 -12.26 -7.66
CA PHE A 355 6.50 -10.93 -7.70
C PHE A 355 7.07 -10.04 -8.82
N ILE A 356 8.39 -9.93 -8.93
CA ILE A 356 9.05 -9.14 -9.97
C ILE A 356 8.69 -9.69 -11.36
N SER A 357 8.72 -11.02 -11.52
CA SER A 357 8.37 -11.70 -12.77
C SER A 357 6.91 -11.45 -13.16
N VAL A 358 5.98 -11.55 -12.21
CA VAL A 358 4.55 -11.22 -12.41
C VAL A 358 4.38 -9.80 -12.93
N MET A 359 5.02 -8.82 -12.28
CA MET A 359 4.90 -7.42 -12.69
C MET A 359 5.47 -7.19 -14.10
N ALA A 360 6.59 -7.83 -14.43
CA ALA A 360 7.18 -7.76 -15.76
C ALA A 360 6.30 -8.42 -16.83
N LYS A 361 5.77 -9.63 -16.55
CA LYS A 361 4.85 -10.34 -17.44
C LYS A 361 3.57 -9.54 -17.66
N LEU A 362 2.97 -8.98 -16.62
CA LEU A 362 1.78 -8.14 -16.73
C LEU A 362 2.07 -6.89 -17.57
N ALA A 363 3.22 -6.23 -17.37
CA ALA A 363 3.61 -5.08 -18.21
C ALA A 363 3.71 -5.46 -19.69
N ASN A 364 4.35 -6.59 -19.99
CA ASN A 364 4.52 -7.05 -21.36
C ASN A 364 3.18 -7.49 -21.96
N GLN A 365 2.45 -8.38 -21.29
CA GLN A 365 1.22 -9.01 -21.79
C GLN A 365 0.09 -8.00 -21.94
N ASN A 366 -0.12 -7.11 -20.95
CA ASN A 366 -1.21 -6.14 -20.95
C ASN A 366 -0.84 -4.81 -21.63
N LEU A 367 0.41 -4.67 -22.11
CA LEU A 367 0.98 -3.42 -22.63
C LEU A 367 0.84 -2.26 -21.62
N ALA A 368 1.14 -2.55 -20.34
CA ALA A 368 1.20 -1.53 -19.32
C ALA A 368 2.54 -0.80 -19.37
N GLU A 369 2.50 0.52 -19.27
CA GLU A 369 3.68 1.37 -19.25
C GLU A 369 4.40 1.23 -17.91
N VAL A 370 5.70 0.89 -17.97
CA VAL A 370 6.50 0.66 -16.75
C VAL A 370 6.84 1.98 -16.05
N GLU A 371 7.13 3.03 -16.82
CA GLU A 371 7.52 4.34 -16.33
C GLU A 371 6.69 5.45 -17.02
N PRO A 372 5.41 5.62 -16.61
CA PRO A 372 4.60 6.72 -17.08
C PRO A 372 5.07 8.05 -16.48
N GLU A 373 4.75 9.16 -17.15
CA GLU A 373 5.02 10.49 -16.64
C GLU A 373 4.30 10.74 -15.29
N PRO A 374 4.94 11.39 -14.29
CA PRO A 374 4.38 11.52 -12.94
C PRO A 374 2.99 12.17 -12.88
N TRP A 375 2.72 13.15 -13.74
CA TRP A 375 1.42 13.84 -13.80
C TRP A 375 0.33 12.95 -14.42
N VAL A 376 0.69 12.07 -15.37
CA VAL A 376 -0.22 11.08 -15.96
C VAL A 376 -0.59 10.04 -14.91
N GLU A 377 0.40 9.54 -14.17
CA GLU A 377 0.18 8.61 -13.07
C GLU A 377 -0.74 9.24 -12.01
N PHE A 378 -0.46 10.49 -11.61
CA PHE A 378 -1.26 11.20 -10.63
C PHE A 378 -2.74 11.28 -11.02
N LEU A 379 -3.02 11.72 -12.25
CA LEU A 379 -4.38 11.95 -12.74
C LEU A 379 -5.14 10.66 -13.08
N LEU A 380 -4.50 9.73 -13.80
CA LEU A 380 -5.21 8.66 -14.52
C LEU A 380 -5.03 7.27 -13.93
N TYR A 381 -3.95 7.02 -13.18
CA TYR A 381 -3.61 5.65 -12.76
C TYR A 381 -4.25 5.30 -11.42
N SER A 382 -5.06 4.24 -11.36
CA SER A 382 -5.54 3.68 -10.09
C SER A 382 -4.50 2.84 -9.35
N HIS A 383 -3.43 2.43 -10.04
CA HIS A 383 -2.34 1.61 -9.50
C HIS A 383 -1.00 2.35 -9.60
N PRO A 384 -0.04 2.12 -8.67
CA PRO A 384 1.31 2.62 -8.83
C PRO A 384 1.92 2.11 -10.13
N ALA A 385 2.79 2.91 -10.76
CA ALA A 385 3.51 2.49 -11.95
C ALA A 385 4.23 1.14 -11.74
N ILE A 386 4.21 0.26 -12.75
CA ILE A 386 4.81 -1.07 -12.65
C ILE A 386 6.29 -1.00 -12.27
N GLY A 387 7.03 -0.01 -12.78
CA GLY A 387 8.44 0.20 -12.42
C GLY A 387 8.63 0.42 -10.91
N LYS A 388 7.72 1.15 -10.26
CA LYS A 388 7.75 1.36 -8.80
C LYS A 388 7.45 0.08 -8.03
N ARG A 389 6.49 -0.73 -8.51
CA ARG A 389 6.16 -2.04 -7.91
C ARG A 389 7.33 -3.03 -8.06
N ILE A 390 7.96 -3.09 -9.23
CA ILE A 390 9.18 -3.89 -9.46
C ILE A 390 10.31 -3.43 -8.54
N LYS A 391 10.50 -2.12 -8.37
CA LYS A 391 11.50 -1.57 -7.46
C LYS A 391 11.26 -2.03 -6.02
N GLN A 392 10.01 -2.01 -5.54
CA GLN A 392 9.65 -2.55 -4.23
C GLN A 392 9.96 -4.04 -4.10
N GLY A 393 9.64 -4.84 -5.12
CA GLY A 393 9.98 -6.27 -5.15
C GLY A 393 11.49 -6.50 -5.09
N LYS A 394 12.30 -5.69 -5.80
CA LYS A 394 13.76 -5.74 -5.76
C LYS A 394 14.32 -5.31 -4.41
N GLU A 395 13.76 -4.28 -3.79
CA GLU A 395 14.14 -3.85 -2.45
C GLU A 395 13.81 -4.93 -1.40
N PHE A 396 12.66 -5.59 -1.53
CA PHE A 396 12.31 -6.73 -0.69
C PHE A 396 13.23 -7.94 -0.94
N LYS A 397 13.55 -8.23 -2.21
CA LYS A 397 14.56 -9.25 -2.56
C LYS A 397 15.90 -8.93 -1.95
N ARG A 398 16.38 -7.68 -2.08
CA ARG A 398 17.62 -7.22 -1.43
C ARG A 398 17.53 -7.40 0.07
N ALA A 399 16.41 -7.02 0.68
CA ALA A 399 16.18 -7.23 2.11
C ALA A 399 16.17 -8.72 2.49
N LEU A 400 15.70 -9.63 1.62
CA LEU A 400 15.75 -11.09 1.80
C LEU A 400 17.12 -11.70 1.46
N SER A 401 17.90 -11.14 0.54
CA SER A 401 19.24 -11.63 0.18
C SER A 401 20.30 -11.10 1.13
N VAL A 402 20.06 -9.92 1.71
CA VAL A 402 20.79 -9.37 2.85
C VAL A 402 20.37 -10.10 4.14
N ARG A 403 19.25 -10.86 4.14
CA ARG A 403 19.01 -11.90 5.16
C ARG A 403 19.98 -13.08 4.94
N ARG A 404 21.17 -12.89 5.51
CA ARG A 404 21.81 -13.86 6.43
C ARG A 404 20.72 -14.48 7.36
N PRO A 405 20.88 -15.71 7.90
CA PRO A 405 19.83 -16.41 8.67
C PRO A 405 19.14 -15.45 9.65
N PRO A 406 17.83 -15.60 9.91
CA PRO A 406 17.02 -14.56 10.51
C PRO A 406 17.59 -14.23 11.89
N TYR A 407 18.38 -13.18 11.93
CA TYR A 407 18.58 -12.45 13.13
C TYR A 407 17.51 -11.37 13.13
N SER A 408 16.77 -11.35 14.21
CA SER A 408 15.66 -10.47 14.51
C SER A 408 15.99 -9.03 14.13
N ARG A 409 15.22 -8.43 13.21
CA ARG A 409 15.18 -6.97 13.14
C ARG A 409 14.45 -6.48 14.38
N HIS A 410 15.18 -6.31 15.47
CA HIS A 410 14.69 -5.79 16.75
C HIS A 410 14.09 -4.39 16.60
N GLY A 411 13.24 -3.97 17.55
CA GLY A 411 12.59 -2.66 17.54
C GLY A 411 13.54 -1.46 17.39
N ASN A 412 14.81 -1.61 17.82
CA ASN A 412 15.83 -0.57 17.76
C ASN A 412 16.20 -0.14 16.33
N TYR A 413 16.39 -1.06 15.37
CA TYR A 413 16.66 -0.69 13.98
C TYR A 413 15.57 0.22 13.36
N GLN A 414 14.30 -0.11 13.64
CA GLN A 414 13.15 0.65 13.16
C GLN A 414 13.00 2.00 13.87
N LYS A 415 13.49 2.12 15.11
CA LYS A 415 13.50 3.36 15.90
C LYS A 415 14.43 4.40 15.28
N TYR A 416 15.62 3.99 14.83
CA TYR A 416 16.64 4.91 14.31
C TYR A 416 16.43 5.35 12.85
N LEU A 417 15.84 4.49 12.01
CA LEU A 417 15.58 4.80 10.60
C LEU A 417 14.20 5.45 10.35
N ASN A 418 13.47 5.79 11.40
CA ASN A 418 12.14 6.38 11.26
C ASN A 418 12.23 7.83 10.70
N PRO A 419 11.51 8.18 9.62
CA PRO A 419 11.58 9.52 9.03
C PRO A 419 10.86 10.61 9.86
N ASN A 420 10.24 10.26 10.99
CA ASN A 420 9.50 11.22 11.82
C ASN A 420 10.44 12.27 12.47
N PRO A 421 10.26 13.58 12.18
CA PRO A 421 11.15 14.63 12.68
C PRO A 421 11.20 14.75 14.22
N LEU A 422 10.07 14.53 14.90
CA LEU A 422 10.00 14.60 16.37
C LEU A 422 10.78 13.44 17.00
N GLN A 423 10.63 12.24 16.45
CA GLN A 423 11.38 11.07 16.92
C GLN A 423 12.89 11.25 16.73
N GLN A 424 13.30 11.76 15.57
CA GLN A 424 14.71 12.09 15.29
C GLN A 424 15.25 13.19 16.21
N TYR A 425 14.41 14.16 16.59
CA TYR A 425 14.78 15.18 17.58
C TYR A 425 15.03 14.57 18.97
N LEU A 426 14.12 13.71 19.45
CA LEU A 426 14.25 13.07 20.77
C LEU A 426 15.49 12.16 20.84
N ILE A 427 15.72 11.35 19.80
CA ILE A 427 16.89 10.47 19.70
C ILE A 427 18.19 11.28 19.70
N ARG A 428 18.26 12.39 18.94
CA ARG A 428 19.44 13.27 18.96
C ARG A 428 19.71 13.84 20.34
N ARG A 429 18.67 14.24 21.08
CA ARG A 429 18.80 14.75 22.45
C ARG A 429 19.29 13.68 23.42
N PHE A 430 18.82 12.44 23.28
CA PHE A 430 19.32 11.30 24.06
C PHE A 430 20.83 11.11 23.86
N HIS A 431 21.28 10.98 22.60
CA HIS A 431 22.69 10.77 22.28
C HIS A 431 23.59 11.95 22.64
N GLN A 432 23.10 13.19 22.51
CA GLN A 432 23.82 14.36 22.99
C GLN A 432 24.08 14.25 24.50
N ARG A 433 23.08 13.82 25.27
CA ARG A 433 23.21 13.68 26.72
C ARG A 433 24.13 12.54 27.12
N VAL A 434 24.09 11.42 26.40
CA VAL A 434 25.07 10.33 26.54
C VAL A 434 26.48 10.86 26.32
N GLY A 435 26.74 11.56 25.21
CA GLY A 435 28.07 12.11 24.91
C GLY A 435 28.56 13.18 25.89
N GLU A 436 27.66 13.94 26.52
CA GLU A 436 28.01 14.85 27.64
C GLU A 436 28.47 14.05 28.87
N LEU A 437 27.71 13.03 29.29
CA LEU A 437 28.04 12.22 30.47
C LEU A 437 29.30 11.39 30.26
N VAL A 438 29.50 10.80 29.07
CA VAL A 438 30.73 10.09 28.72
C VAL A 438 31.96 11.01 28.91
N ARG A 439 31.89 12.26 28.43
CA ARG A 439 32.99 13.23 28.58
C ARG A 439 33.24 13.63 30.04
N GLU A 440 32.19 13.72 30.86
CA GLU A 440 32.33 14.03 32.30
C GLU A 440 33.15 12.97 33.05
N THR A 441 33.13 11.69 32.60
CA THR A 441 33.91 10.62 33.24
C THR A 441 35.42 10.70 33.00
N GLY A 442 35.85 11.41 31.94
CA GLY A 442 37.24 11.44 31.47
C GLY A 442 37.75 10.10 30.90
N ALA A 443 36.90 9.11 30.68
CA ALA A 443 37.29 7.81 30.12
C ALA A 443 37.52 7.88 28.61
N ILE A 444 38.61 7.27 28.13
CA ILE A 444 38.94 7.15 26.70
C ILE A 444 38.56 5.76 26.17
N ARG A 445 38.74 4.71 26.98
CA ARG A 445 38.39 3.33 26.62
C ARG A 445 36.98 2.99 27.11
N ILE A 446 36.12 2.58 26.19
CA ILE A 446 34.69 2.35 26.46
C ILE A 446 34.30 0.97 25.94
N LEU A 447 33.51 0.25 26.74
CA LEU A 447 32.76 -0.92 26.27
C LEU A 447 31.29 -0.52 26.11
N ASP A 448 30.70 -0.74 24.94
CA ASP A 448 29.26 -0.68 24.72
C ASP A 448 28.68 -2.09 24.85
N ALA A 449 28.04 -2.37 25.98
CA ALA A 449 27.51 -3.69 26.33
C ALA A 449 26.02 -3.77 25.96
N GLY A 450 25.72 -4.61 24.97
CA GLY A 450 24.45 -4.60 24.24
C GLY A 450 24.44 -3.53 23.14
N CYS A 451 25.52 -3.46 22.34
CA CYS A 451 25.72 -2.36 21.39
C CYS A 451 24.75 -2.37 20.19
N GLY A 452 23.98 -3.44 20.00
CA GLY A 452 23.04 -3.60 18.89
C GLY A 452 23.72 -3.34 17.54
N GLU A 453 23.09 -2.52 16.70
CA GLU A 453 23.60 -2.16 15.37
C GLU A 453 24.58 -0.97 15.38
N GLY A 454 25.10 -0.60 16.56
CA GLY A 454 26.18 0.37 16.72
C GLY A 454 25.79 1.84 16.55
N PHE A 455 24.51 2.19 16.71
CA PHE A 455 24.02 3.57 16.56
C PHE A 455 24.56 4.55 17.62
N THR A 456 24.81 4.07 18.84
CA THR A 456 25.42 4.89 19.91
C THR A 456 26.87 5.21 19.57
N ILE A 457 27.63 4.19 19.17
CA ILE A 457 29.05 4.31 18.81
C ILE A 457 29.24 5.33 17.66
N GLU A 458 28.37 5.27 16.64
CA GLU A 458 28.39 6.19 15.48
C GLU A 458 28.24 7.67 15.88
N ARG A 459 27.61 7.95 17.02
CA ARG A 459 27.29 9.31 17.49
C ARG A 459 28.27 9.81 18.55
N LEU A 460 29.13 8.94 19.06
CA LEU A 460 30.23 9.33 19.93
C LEU A 460 31.42 9.79 19.09
N ASP A 461 32.22 10.71 19.63
CA ASP A 461 33.36 11.25 18.90
C ASP A 461 34.46 10.19 18.72
N SER A 462 35.17 10.27 17.60
CA SER A 462 36.36 9.51 17.23
C SER A 462 37.51 9.54 18.24
N THR A 463 37.46 10.42 19.23
CA THR A 463 38.45 10.51 20.33
C THR A 463 38.34 9.35 21.33
N PHE A 464 37.24 8.59 21.33
CA PHE A 464 37.05 7.43 22.19
C PHE A 464 37.49 6.12 21.50
N SER A 465 38.15 5.24 22.26
CA SER A 465 38.41 3.86 21.85
C SER A 465 37.27 2.97 22.34
N ILE A 466 36.29 2.74 21.45
CA ILE A 466 35.05 2.03 21.77
C ILE A 466 35.09 0.61 21.23
N GLN A 467 34.76 -0.34 22.09
CA GLN A 467 34.52 -1.74 21.75
C GLN A 467 33.06 -2.07 22.01
N GLY A 468 32.42 -2.84 21.13
CA GLY A 468 31.02 -3.26 21.27
C GLY A 468 30.90 -4.76 21.55
N VAL A 469 29.97 -5.14 22.42
CA VAL A 469 29.58 -6.55 22.63
C VAL A 469 28.07 -6.69 22.53
N ASP A 470 27.63 -7.71 21.81
CA ASP A 470 26.21 -8.04 21.66
C ASP A 470 26.05 -9.55 21.47
N ASN A 471 24.90 -10.10 21.83
CA ASN A 471 24.62 -11.54 21.70
C ASN A 471 24.09 -11.89 20.30
N GLU A 472 23.75 -10.89 19.48
CA GLU A 472 23.21 -11.05 18.15
C GLU A 472 24.24 -10.75 17.06
N LEU A 473 24.69 -11.80 16.35
CA LEU A 473 25.73 -11.67 15.33
C LEU A 473 25.34 -10.73 14.17
N SER A 474 24.07 -10.62 13.77
CA SER A 474 23.69 -9.66 12.73
C SER A 474 23.91 -8.22 13.14
N SER A 475 23.54 -7.90 14.37
CA SER A 475 23.61 -6.54 14.92
C SER A 475 25.07 -6.11 14.97
N LEU A 476 25.98 -7.02 15.34
CA LEU A 476 27.42 -6.81 15.26
C LEU A 476 27.97 -6.64 13.84
N LEU A 477 27.43 -7.36 12.85
CA LEU A 477 27.87 -7.21 11.45
C LEU A 477 27.49 -5.83 10.91
N GLU A 478 26.30 -5.33 11.25
CA GLU A 478 25.87 -3.97 10.90
C GLU A 478 26.63 -2.91 11.69
N ALA A 479 26.87 -3.14 12.98
CA ALA A 479 27.64 -2.24 13.83
C ALA A 479 29.07 -2.06 13.31
N ARG A 480 29.69 -3.13 12.81
CA ARG A 480 31.04 -3.11 12.21
C ARG A 480 31.07 -2.37 10.87
N GLU A 481 30.05 -2.53 10.04
CA GLU A 481 29.93 -1.78 8.78
C GLU A 481 29.75 -0.28 9.05
N ARG A 482 28.96 0.07 10.08
CA ARG A 482 28.72 1.46 10.50
C ARG A 482 29.93 2.09 11.18
N ASN A 483 30.68 1.32 11.97
CA ASN A 483 31.79 1.80 12.80
C ASN A 483 33.08 1.01 12.47
N PRO A 484 33.71 1.25 11.30
CA PRO A 484 34.84 0.45 10.83
C PRO A 484 36.11 0.60 11.70
N HIS A 485 36.13 1.56 12.62
CA HIS A 485 37.26 1.85 13.52
C HIS A 485 37.08 1.27 14.93
N SER A 486 35.98 0.54 15.18
CA SER A 486 35.67 -0.08 16.48
C SER A 486 35.74 -1.60 16.41
N ASP A 487 36.15 -2.22 17.50
CA ASP A 487 36.17 -3.68 17.64
C ASP A 487 34.83 -4.19 18.19
N PHE A 488 34.37 -5.31 17.66
CA PHE A 488 33.06 -5.90 17.98
C PHE A 488 33.20 -7.39 18.31
N TYR A 489 32.60 -7.80 19.43
CA TYR A 489 32.67 -9.15 19.97
C TYR A 489 31.27 -9.75 20.14
N LEU A 490 31.12 -11.02 19.77
CA LEU A 490 29.91 -11.78 20.06
C LEU A 490 29.97 -12.29 21.51
N GLY A 491 28.99 -11.92 22.33
CA GLY A 491 28.97 -12.31 23.75
C GLY A 491 27.66 -11.93 24.44
N ASP A 492 27.31 -12.66 25.49
CA ASP A 492 26.14 -12.35 26.32
C ASP A 492 26.56 -11.36 27.41
N ILE A 493 25.77 -10.30 27.62
CA ILE A 493 26.03 -9.29 28.66
C ILE A 493 26.01 -9.89 30.08
N ARG A 494 25.37 -11.05 30.25
CA ARG A 494 25.30 -11.81 31.51
C ARG A 494 26.50 -12.70 31.77
N ASP A 495 27.40 -12.85 30.79
CA ASP A 495 28.67 -13.59 30.92
C ASP A 495 29.67 -13.05 29.90
N LEU A 496 30.34 -11.95 30.25
CA LEU A 496 31.25 -11.26 29.35
C LEU A 496 32.62 -11.94 29.36
N PRO A 497 33.19 -12.35 28.20
CA PRO A 497 34.51 -12.98 28.10
C PRO A 497 35.65 -11.95 28.22
N LEU A 498 35.54 -11.05 29.20
CA LEU A 498 36.43 -9.93 29.47
C LEU A 498 36.98 -10.05 30.89
N ALA A 499 38.23 -9.63 31.09
CA ALA A 499 38.83 -9.60 32.42
C ALA A 499 38.09 -8.62 33.35
N SER A 500 38.13 -8.89 34.65
CA SER A 500 37.61 -7.95 35.64
C SER A 500 38.34 -6.60 35.56
N GLN A 501 37.62 -5.50 35.74
CA GLN A 501 38.15 -4.13 35.67
C GLN A 501 38.86 -3.79 34.34
N ALA A 502 38.46 -4.43 33.23
CA ALA A 502 39.07 -4.24 31.92
C ALA A 502 38.75 -2.88 31.26
N PHE A 503 37.64 -2.23 31.63
CA PHE A 503 37.17 -0.99 31.01
C PHE A 503 36.87 0.10 32.05
N PRO A 504 37.40 1.33 31.89
CA PRO A 504 37.09 2.44 32.81
C PRO A 504 35.66 2.97 32.68
N LEU A 505 35.01 2.75 31.53
CA LEU A 505 33.61 3.08 31.32
C LEU A 505 32.91 1.97 30.53
N ILE A 506 31.75 1.54 31.00
CA ILE A 506 30.82 0.68 30.26
C ILE A 506 29.52 1.44 29.99
N LEU A 507 29.02 1.35 28.76
CA LEU A 507 27.67 1.80 28.38
C LEU A 507 26.76 0.58 28.36
N CYS A 508 25.56 0.70 28.93
CA CYS A 508 24.50 -0.31 28.85
C CYS A 508 23.20 0.44 28.61
N LEU A 509 22.89 0.70 27.33
CA LEU A 509 21.84 1.64 26.94
C LEU A 509 20.68 0.90 26.28
N GLU A 510 19.50 0.91 26.91
CA GLU A 510 18.29 0.26 26.38
C GLU A 510 18.45 -1.26 26.19
N VAL A 511 18.99 -1.92 27.21
CA VAL A 511 19.31 -3.37 27.19
C VAL A 511 18.58 -4.11 28.31
N LEU A 512 18.60 -3.56 29.53
CA LEU A 512 18.14 -4.27 30.73
C LEU A 512 16.64 -4.57 30.72
N GLU A 513 15.83 -3.72 30.09
CA GLU A 513 14.38 -3.87 29.97
C GLU A 513 13.96 -5.08 29.11
N HIS A 514 14.88 -5.58 28.29
CA HIS A 514 14.68 -6.73 27.41
C HIS A 514 15.15 -8.05 28.06
N LEU A 515 15.88 -8.00 29.17
CA LEU A 515 16.41 -9.19 29.84
C LEU A 515 15.33 -9.81 30.75
N PRO A 516 15.08 -11.13 30.67
CA PRO A 516 14.18 -11.80 31.62
C PRO A 516 14.58 -11.59 33.08
N ASP A 517 15.89 -11.56 33.34
CA ASP A 517 16.50 -11.22 34.63
C ASP A 517 17.72 -10.30 34.39
N PRO A 518 17.67 -9.02 34.85
CA PRO A 518 18.77 -8.07 34.67
C PRO A 518 19.89 -8.22 35.71
N HIS A 519 19.70 -8.97 36.80
CA HIS A 519 20.67 -9.05 37.90
C HIS A 519 22.03 -9.64 37.47
N PRO A 520 22.11 -10.75 36.72
CA PRO A 520 23.40 -11.27 36.24
C PRO A 520 24.15 -10.29 35.33
N ALA A 521 23.43 -9.53 34.51
CA ALA A 521 24.04 -8.50 33.67
C ALA A 521 24.62 -7.37 34.52
N LEU A 522 23.91 -6.92 35.57
CA LEU A 522 24.42 -5.90 36.49
C LEU A 522 25.67 -6.37 37.25
N GLU A 523 25.73 -7.64 37.66
CA GLU A 523 26.91 -8.23 38.31
C GLU A 523 28.11 -8.26 37.36
N GLU A 524 27.91 -8.65 36.10
CA GLU A 524 28.95 -8.67 35.08
C GLU A 524 29.44 -7.26 34.71
N LEU A 525 28.52 -6.30 34.55
CA LEU A 525 28.88 -4.89 34.34
C LEU A 525 29.73 -4.37 35.50
N ARG A 526 29.37 -4.72 36.74
CA ARG A 526 30.13 -4.35 37.95
C ARG A 526 31.50 -5.03 38.01
N ARG A 527 31.62 -6.26 37.51
CA ARG A 527 32.89 -7.00 37.45
C ARG A 527 33.84 -6.41 36.40
N VAL A 528 33.33 -6.10 35.21
CA VAL A 528 34.14 -5.68 34.06
C VAL A 528 34.52 -4.20 34.11
N THR A 529 33.68 -3.35 34.69
CA THR A 529 34.02 -1.93 34.86
C THR A 529 35.13 -1.77 35.90
N SER A 530 35.99 -0.75 35.73
CA SER A 530 36.98 -0.33 36.72
C SER A 530 36.63 1.00 37.40
N ARG A 531 35.62 1.72 36.90
CA ARG A 531 35.25 3.02 37.47
C ARG A 531 33.78 3.39 37.26
N TYR A 532 33.32 3.47 36.02
CA TYR A 532 32.00 4.00 35.69
C TYR A 532 31.15 3.05 34.84
N CYS A 533 29.84 3.09 35.05
CA CYS A 533 28.83 2.52 34.18
C CYS A 533 27.80 3.60 33.83
N LEU A 534 27.46 3.74 32.55
CA LEU A 534 26.38 4.61 32.09
C LEU A 534 25.23 3.73 31.61
N ILE A 535 24.14 3.71 32.37
CA ILE A 535 23.04 2.77 32.16
C ILE A 535 21.75 3.53 31.85
N SER A 536 21.01 3.13 30.82
CA SER A 536 19.73 3.74 30.47
C SER A 536 18.60 2.74 30.32
N ALA A 537 17.38 3.22 30.56
CA ALA A 537 16.15 2.51 30.28
C ALA A 537 15.04 3.50 29.86
N PRO A 538 14.00 3.01 29.15
CA PRO A 538 12.81 3.79 28.86
C PRO A 538 12.08 4.13 30.16
N HIS A 539 11.61 5.38 30.27
CA HIS A 539 10.67 5.76 31.32
C HIS A 539 9.26 5.37 30.87
N GLU A 540 8.89 4.13 31.20
CA GLU A 540 7.80 3.42 30.56
C GLU A 540 6.43 4.13 30.58
N PRO A 541 6.00 4.84 31.65
CA PRO A 541 4.76 5.60 31.64
C PRO A 541 4.65 6.61 30.47
N PHE A 542 5.74 7.29 30.15
CA PHE A 542 5.76 8.23 29.02
C PHE A 542 5.95 7.51 27.68
N PHE A 543 6.72 6.42 27.65
CA PHE A 543 6.92 5.61 26.46
C PHE A 543 5.60 4.99 25.96
N ARG A 544 4.81 4.42 26.87
CA ARG A 544 3.48 3.86 26.61
C ARG A 544 2.48 4.90 26.13
N LEU A 545 2.47 6.08 26.77
CA LEU A 545 1.62 7.19 26.36
C LEU A 545 1.96 7.66 24.94
N ALA A 546 3.25 7.77 24.62
CA ALA A 546 3.71 8.15 23.28
C ALA A 546 3.31 7.10 22.22
N ASN A 547 3.41 5.80 22.53
CA ASN A 547 2.96 4.74 21.64
C ASN A 547 1.44 4.78 21.39
N LEU A 548 0.66 5.01 22.44
CA LEU A 548 -0.80 5.13 22.35
C LEU A 548 -1.22 6.29 21.44
N LEU A 549 -0.62 7.48 21.64
CA LEU A 549 -0.89 8.67 20.81
C LEU A 549 -0.50 8.48 19.33
N ARG A 550 0.42 7.54 19.05
CA ARG A 550 0.85 7.17 17.70
C ARG A 550 0.04 6.03 17.07
N GLY A 551 -0.98 5.52 17.77
CA GLY A 551 -1.77 4.38 17.31
C GLY A 551 -1.02 3.04 17.34
N LYS A 552 0.11 2.95 18.06
CA LYS A 552 0.88 1.72 18.22
C LYS A 552 0.42 0.93 19.45
N ASN A 553 0.49 -0.40 19.35
CA ASN A 553 0.20 -1.32 20.46
C ASN A 553 -1.12 -1.03 21.19
N LEU A 554 -2.16 -0.62 20.43
CA LEU A 554 -3.46 -0.19 20.99
C LEU A 554 -4.11 -1.26 21.86
N ARG A 555 -3.96 -2.54 21.50
CA ARG A 555 -4.47 -3.68 22.28
C ARG A 555 -3.72 -3.90 23.60
N ALA A 556 -2.49 -3.40 23.71
CA ALA A 556 -1.63 -3.49 24.88
C ALA A 556 -1.48 -2.13 25.60
N TRP A 557 -2.40 -1.18 25.37
CA TRP A 557 -2.34 0.16 25.99
C TRP A 557 -0.99 0.87 25.80
N GLY A 558 -0.44 0.79 24.59
CA GLY A 558 0.84 1.41 24.23
C GLY A 558 2.09 0.65 24.71
N ASN A 559 1.95 -0.49 25.41
CA ASN A 559 3.08 -1.29 25.87
C ASN A 559 3.86 -1.89 24.70
N ASP A 560 5.18 -1.83 24.75
CA ASP A 560 6.02 -2.54 23.79
C ASP A 560 6.06 -4.04 24.14
N PRO A 561 5.77 -4.97 23.21
CA PRO A 561 5.88 -6.40 23.48
C PRO A 561 7.31 -6.84 23.81
N GLU A 562 8.33 -6.09 23.39
CA GLU A 562 9.74 -6.41 23.63
C GLU A 562 10.24 -5.93 25.01
N HIS A 563 9.49 -5.05 25.71
CA HIS A 563 9.83 -4.60 27.06
C HIS A 563 9.25 -5.59 28.08
N ILE A 564 10.12 -6.44 28.64
CA ILE A 564 9.75 -7.39 29.70
C ILE A 564 9.53 -6.61 31.00
N HIS A 565 10.37 -5.61 31.26
CA HIS A 565 10.28 -4.74 32.43
C HIS A 565 9.77 -3.35 32.07
N ASN A 566 8.80 -2.87 32.84
CA ASN A 566 8.11 -1.60 32.61
C ASN A 566 8.44 -0.59 33.71
N TRP A 567 9.71 -0.24 33.87
CA TRP A 567 10.17 0.55 35.01
C TRP A 567 9.73 2.01 34.94
N THR A 568 9.29 2.53 36.09
CA THR A 568 9.38 3.96 36.37
C THR A 568 10.84 4.35 36.63
N ALA A 569 11.19 5.62 36.46
CA ALA A 569 12.56 6.05 36.73
C ALA A 569 13.02 5.76 38.17
N GLY A 570 12.10 5.85 39.16
CA GLY A 570 12.42 5.54 40.56
C GLY A 570 12.67 4.05 40.81
N GLU A 571 11.96 3.15 40.11
CA GLU A 571 12.21 1.70 40.21
C GLU A 571 13.54 1.32 39.56
N PHE A 572 13.83 1.92 38.40
CA PHE A 572 15.10 1.71 37.70
C PHE A 572 16.29 2.17 38.56
N ILE A 573 16.23 3.35 39.18
CA ILE A 573 17.31 3.85 40.05
C ILE A 573 17.52 2.93 41.27
N ARG A 574 16.43 2.49 41.93
CA ARG A 574 16.52 1.57 43.08
C ARG A 574 17.16 0.23 42.72
N LEU A 575 16.92 -0.28 41.51
CA LEU A 575 17.57 -1.48 41.00
C LEU A 575 19.09 -1.26 40.91
N LEU A 576 19.52 -0.12 40.37
CA LEU A 576 20.94 0.19 40.19
C LEU A 576 21.69 0.47 41.50
N GLU A 577 21.02 1.10 42.48
CA GLU A 577 21.57 1.35 43.83
C GLU A 577 21.99 0.06 44.56
N GLY A 578 21.43 -1.10 44.19
CA GLY A 578 21.87 -2.39 44.71
C GLY A 578 23.25 -2.83 44.25
N TYR A 579 23.80 -2.22 43.20
CA TYR A 579 25.03 -2.65 42.53
C TYR A 579 26.10 -1.54 42.42
N PHE A 580 25.68 -0.29 42.33
CA PHE A 580 26.55 0.86 42.08
C PHE A 580 26.17 2.06 42.94
N GLU A 581 27.13 2.96 43.15
CA GLU A 581 26.86 4.28 43.69
C GLU A 581 26.37 5.21 42.57
N ILE A 582 25.21 5.83 42.72
CA ILE A 582 24.64 6.71 41.68
C ILE A 582 25.25 8.10 41.79
N GLU A 583 26.07 8.50 40.82
CA GLU A 583 26.71 9.81 40.79
C GLU A 583 25.78 10.88 40.21
N LYS A 584 25.04 10.53 39.14
CA LYS A 584 24.18 11.49 38.43
C LYS A 584 23.05 10.78 37.71
N VAL A 585 21.87 11.38 37.71
CA VAL A 585 20.71 10.91 36.92
C VAL A 585 20.21 12.04 36.03
N VAL A 586 19.91 11.72 34.77
CA VAL A 586 19.36 12.67 33.79
C VAL A 586 18.17 12.05 33.06
N TYR A 587 17.28 12.92 32.56
CA TYR A 587 15.98 12.53 31.98
C TYR A 587 15.80 13.06 30.56
N PRO A 588 16.55 12.57 29.56
CA PRO A 588 16.27 12.91 28.17
C PRO A 588 14.97 12.21 27.74
N PHE A 589 13.86 12.94 27.73
CA PHE A 589 12.54 12.37 27.44
C PHE A 589 12.50 11.48 26.17
N PRO A 590 11.89 10.28 26.20
CA PRO A 590 11.24 9.61 27.34
C PRO A 590 12.15 8.65 28.13
N TRP A 591 13.47 8.87 28.16
CA TRP A 591 14.44 7.99 28.82
C TRP A 591 14.91 8.50 30.18
N VAL A 592 15.43 7.58 30.98
CA VAL A 592 16.26 7.85 32.16
C VAL A 592 17.67 7.30 31.90
N ILE A 593 18.69 8.08 32.24
CA ILE A 593 20.09 7.65 32.18
C ILE A 593 20.72 7.89 33.56
N ALA A 594 21.34 6.87 34.12
CA ALA A 594 22.11 6.93 35.36
C ALA A 594 23.60 6.76 35.06
N LEU A 595 24.41 7.71 35.54
CA LEU A 595 25.85 7.56 35.65
C LEU A 595 26.16 6.97 37.02
N CYS A 596 26.75 5.80 37.01
CA CYS A 596 26.98 4.94 38.15
C CYS A 596 28.49 4.78 38.35
N ARG A 597 28.94 4.80 39.61
CA ARG A 597 30.32 4.54 40.01
C ARG A 597 30.43 3.17 40.65
N GLN A 598 31.49 2.45 40.31
CA GLN A 598 31.85 1.20 40.98
C GLN A 598 32.25 1.51 42.43
N ALA A 599 31.51 0.93 43.38
CA ALA A 599 31.73 1.09 44.82
C ALA A 599 32.92 0.28 45.34
#